data_AF-A0A1G8ADE4-F1
#
_entry.id   AF-A0A1G8ADE4-F1
#
_cell.length_a   1.000
_cell.length_b   1.000
_cell.length_c   1.000
_cell.angle_alpha   90.00
_cell.angle_beta   90.00
_cell.angle_gamma   90.00
#
_symmetry.space_group_name_H-M   'P 1'
#
loop_
_entity.id
_entity.type
_entity.pdbx_description
1 polymer ?
#
loop_
_entity_poly.entity_id
_entity_poly.type
_entity_poly.pdbx_seq_one_letter_code
_entity_poly.pdbx_strand_id
1 'polypeptide(L)'
;MASAIGSRLAETRMTQMEVASAAKVSLTTLRELQHNLNPRRRRPQTLAAISEALDWPPAYLEQVLRGETASVHADEASDPVLKALKGLEEEVASLRARLDRLEQQQADEGA
;
A
#
# COMPACT_ATOMS: atom_id res chain seq x y z
N MET A 1 -11.74 9.85 -3.07
CA MET A 1 -11.85 9.45 -1.65
C MET A 1 -13.10 8.62 -1.34
N ALA A 2 -14.31 9.09 -1.70
CA ALA A 2 -15.57 8.36 -1.48
C ALA A 2 -15.54 6.90 -1.98
N SER A 3 -15.09 6.72 -3.22
CA SER A 3 -14.93 5.41 -3.85
C SER A 3 -13.84 4.58 -3.18
N ALA A 4 -12.72 5.19 -2.74
CA ALA A 4 -11.61 4.46 -2.13
C ALA A 4 -12.01 3.77 -0.82
N ILE A 5 -12.69 4.48 0.08
CA ILE A 5 -13.16 3.91 1.36
C ILE A 5 -14.18 2.79 1.10
N GLY A 6 -15.13 3.00 0.17
CA GLY A 6 -16.13 1.99 -0.18
C GLY A 6 -15.51 0.71 -0.74
N SER A 7 -14.57 0.84 -1.67
CA SER A 7 -13.84 -0.30 -2.24
C SER A 7 -13.05 -1.05 -1.17
N ARG A 8 -12.36 -0.33 -0.28
CA ARG A 8 -11.54 -0.96 0.77
C ARG A 8 -12.38 -1.74 1.78
N LEU A 9 -13.51 -1.20 2.20
CA LEU A 9 -14.45 -1.92 3.08
C LEU A 9 -14.91 -3.24 2.44
N ALA A 10 -15.14 -3.25 1.12
CA ALA A 10 -15.50 -4.48 0.40
C ALA A 10 -14.33 -5.47 0.32
N GLU A 11 -13.11 -4.98 0.07
CA GLU A 11 -11.88 -5.80 0.03
C GLU A 11 -11.57 -6.44 1.38
N THR A 12 -11.62 -5.66 2.47
CA THR A 12 -11.30 -6.12 3.83
C THR A 12 -12.47 -6.82 4.52
N ARG A 13 -13.66 -6.82 3.89
CA ARG A 13 -14.93 -7.33 4.44
C ARG A 13 -15.32 -6.67 5.78
N MET A 14 -14.89 -5.43 5.99
CA MET A 14 -15.22 -4.65 7.17
C MET A 14 -16.46 -3.80 6.94
N THR A 15 -17.22 -3.57 8.01
CA THR A 15 -18.32 -2.62 8.05
C THR A 15 -17.83 -1.22 8.42
N GLN A 16 -18.63 -0.20 8.09
CA GLN A 16 -18.37 1.18 8.54
C GLN A 16 -18.29 1.30 10.07
N MET A 17 -19.06 0.49 10.79
CA MET A 17 -19.10 0.51 12.25
C MET A 17 -17.80 -0.03 12.85
N GLU A 18 -17.25 -1.11 12.29
CA GLU A 18 -15.98 -1.69 12.73
C GLU A 18 -14.82 -0.72 12.50
N VAL A 19 -14.76 -0.08 11.32
CA VAL A 19 -13.74 0.92 11.03
C VAL A 19 -13.87 2.15 11.91
N ALA A 20 -15.09 2.64 12.14
CA ALA A 20 -15.32 3.78 13.02
C ALA A 20 -14.87 3.48 14.47
N SER A 21 -15.17 2.27 14.95
CA SER A 21 -14.74 1.79 16.27
C SER A 21 -13.22 1.69 16.35
N ALA A 22 -12.57 1.06 15.37
CA ALA A 22 -11.12 0.91 15.31
C ALA A 22 -10.39 2.26 15.27
N ALA A 23 -10.87 3.20 14.46
CA ALA A 23 -10.34 4.55 14.36
C ALA A 23 -10.73 5.49 15.51
N LYS A 24 -11.56 5.03 16.46
CA LYS A 24 -12.10 5.83 17.58
C LYS A 24 -12.81 7.11 17.12
N VAL A 25 -13.57 7.01 16.04
CA VAL A 25 -14.37 8.12 15.48
C VAL A 25 -15.86 7.78 15.51
N SER A 26 -16.71 8.80 15.40
CA SER A 26 -18.14 8.55 15.25
C SER A 26 -18.45 7.97 13.86
N LEU A 27 -19.47 7.11 13.76
CA LEU A 27 -19.97 6.60 12.49
C LEU A 27 -20.38 7.74 11.54
N THR A 28 -20.93 8.82 12.10
CA THR A 28 -21.29 10.03 11.35
C THR A 28 -20.04 10.69 10.72
N THR A 29 -18.93 10.77 11.45
CA THR A 29 -17.65 11.29 10.94
C THR A 29 -17.16 10.47 9.75
N LEU A 30 -17.22 9.13 9.83
CA LEU A 30 -16.82 8.26 8.72
C LEU A 30 -17.74 8.45 7.49
N ARG A 31 -19.05 8.58 7.69
CA ARG A 31 -20.02 8.83 6.61
C ARG A 31 -19.81 10.20 5.96
N GLU A 32 -19.60 11.25 6.74
CA GLU A 32 -19.28 12.59 6.23
C GLU A 32 -18.00 12.57 5.38
N LEU A 33 -17.00 11.80 5.83
CA LEU A 33 -15.75 11.63 5.10
C LEU A 33 -15.97 10.90 3.77
N GLN A 34 -16.73 9.80 3.79
CA GLN A 34 -17.06 9.01 2.60
C GLN A 34 -17.87 9.82 1.58
N HIS A 35 -18.84 10.62 2.02
CA HIS A 35 -19.68 11.40 1.12
C HIS A 35 -19.13 12.80 0.80
N ASN A 36 -17.90 13.11 1.25
CA ASN A 36 -17.24 14.40 1.07
C ASN A 36 -18.11 15.60 1.51
N LEU A 37 -18.89 15.44 2.58
CA LEU A 37 -19.89 16.43 2.98
C LEU A 37 -19.27 17.68 3.62
N ASN A 38 -18.05 17.58 4.20
CA ASN A 38 -17.36 18.69 4.86
C ASN A 38 -15.82 18.67 4.65
N PRO A 39 -15.30 19.07 3.48
CA PRO A 39 -13.86 19.00 3.20
C PRO A 39 -12.99 19.94 4.05
N ARG A 40 -13.52 21.09 4.49
CA ARG A 40 -12.75 22.12 5.22
C ARG A 40 -12.39 21.77 6.68
N ARG A 41 -12.99 20.73 7.29
CA ARG A 41 -12.86 20.42 8.73
C ARG A 41 -12.21 19.06 9.01
N ARG A 42 -11.38 18.56 8.10
CA ARG A 42 -10.76 17.24 8.24
C ARG A 42 -9.51 17.36 9.09
N ARG A 43 -9.56 16.83 10.31
CA ARG A 43 -8.40 16.79 11.20
C ARG A 43 -7.40 15.76 10.64
N PRO A 44 -6.12 16.12 10.42
CA PRO A 44 -5.12 15.18 9.92
C PRO A 44 -5.03 13.90 10.75
N GLN A 45 -5.10 14.03 12.08
CA GLN A 45 -5.11 12.89 13.01
C GLN A 45 -6.29 11.93 12.78
N THR A 46 -7.46 12.45 12.43
CA THR A 46 -8.64 11.62 12.12
C THR A 46 -8.48 10.89 10.80
N LEU A 47 -7.89 11.54 9.78
CA LEU A 47 -7.59 10.88 8.51
C LEU A 47 -6.58 9.75 8.70
N ALA A 48 -5.53 9.98 9.49
CA ALA A 48 -4.53 8.98 9.83
C ALA A 48 -5.14 7.76 10.54
N ALA A 49 -5.93 7.98 11.58
CA ALA A 49 -6.57 6.89 12.32
C ALA A 49 -7.52 6.05 11.44
N ILE A 50 -8.26 6.69 10.51
CA ILE A 50 -9.15 5.97 9.59
C ILE A 50 -8.34 5.24 8.51
N SER A 51 -7.23 5.82 8.03
CA SER A 51 -6.28 5.16 7.13
C SER A 51 -5.76 3.86 7.75
N GLU A 52 -5.23 3.94 8.97
CA GLU A 52 -4.70 2.77 9.69
C GLU A 52 -5.78 1.72 9.95
N ALA A 53 -6.99 2.13 10.34
CA ALA A 53 -8.12 1.23 10.55
C ALA A 53 -8.59 0.51 9.26
N LEU A 54 -8.25 1.06 8.09
CA LEU A 54 -8.52 0.47 6.77
C LEU A 54 -7.29 -0.26 6.20
N ASP A 55 -6.27 -0.48 7.02
CA ASP A 55 -5.01 -1.12 6.64
C ASP A 55 -4.31 -0.37 5.49
N TRP A 56 -4.23 0.95 5.62
CA TRP A 56 -3.48 1.82 4.73
C TRP A 56 -2.42 2.61 5.51
N PRO A 57 -1.39 3.13 4.81
CA PRO A 57 -0.46 4.08 5.40
C PRO A 57 -1.20 5.28 6.02
N PRO A 58 -0.73 5.83 7.17
CA PRO A 58 -1.42 6.91 7.88
C PRO A 58 -1.65 8.16 7.00
N ALA A 59 -0.74 8.44 6.07
CA ALA A 59 -0.84 9.57 5.15
C ALA A 59 -1.78 9.34 3.96
N TYR A 60 -2.27 8.10 3.74
CA TYR A 60 -2.98 7.74 2.51
C TYR A 60 -4.23 8.59 2.25
N LEU A 61 -5.14 8.69 3.22
CA LEU A 61 -6.35 9.49 3.05
C LEU A 61 -6.07 11.00 2.97
N GLU A 62 -4.96 11.47 3.53
CA GLU A 62 -4.53 12.85 3.36
C GLU A 62 -4.00 13.11 1.94
N GLN A 63 -3.19 12.20 1.38
CA GLN A 63 -2.70 12.28 -0.01
C GLN A 63 -3.87 12.21 -1.00
N VAL A 64 -4.82 11.29 -0.80
CA VAL A 64 -6.05 11.22 -1.60
C VAL A 64 -6.88 12.51 -1.49
N LEU A 65 -6.81 13.24 -0.37
CA LEU A 65 -7.50 14.53 -0.21
C LEU A 65 -6.88 15.62 -1.08
N ARG A 66 -5.55 15.64 -1.09
CA ARG A 66 -4.74 16.63 -1.80
C ARG A 66 -4.71 16.37 -3.31
N GLY A 67 -5.22 15.24 -3.77
CA GLY A 67 -5.14 14.80 -5.16
C GLY A 67 -3.76 14.30 -5.54
N GLU A 68 -2.93 13.97 -4.55
CA GLU A 68 -1.62 13.35 -4.75
C GLU A 68 -1.78 11.87 -5.11
N THR A 69 -0.80 11.29 -5.79
CA THR A 69 -0.76 9.85 -6.07
C THR A 69 -0.51 9.10 -4.76
N ALA A 70 -1.58 8.71 -4.08
CA ALA A 70 -1.50 7.95 -2.84
C ALA A 70 -1.10 6.50 -3.14
N SER A 71 0.04 6.06 -2.59
CA SER A 71 0.49 4.67 -2.69
C SER A 71 0.15 3.93 -1.39
N VAL A 72 -0.57 2.83 -1.51
CA VAL A 72 -0.87 1.92 -0.39
C VAL A 72 0.41 1.29 0.17
N HIS A 73 1.47 1.28 -0.63
CA HIS A 73 2.76 0.66 -0.33
C HIS A 73 3.89 1.71 -0.31
N ALA A 74 3.58 2.97 0.05
CA ALA A 74 4.59 4.03 0.12
C ALA A 74 5.72 3.67 1.11
N ASP A 75 5.35 3.03 2.23
CA ASP A 75 6.30 2.65 3.28
C ASP A 75 7.12 1.41 2.89
N GLU A 76 6.59 0.55 2.01
CA GLU A 76 7.27 -0.63 1.47
C GLU A 76 8.51 -0.27 0.63
N ALA A 77 8.54 0.94 0.04
CA ALA A 77 9.73 1.42 -0.65
C ALA A 77 10.95 1.56 0.27
N SER A 78 10.72 1.78 1.57
CA SER A 78 11.77 1.86 2.59
C SER A 78 11.88 0.61 3.45
N ASP A 79 11.05 -0.42 3.22
CA ASP A 79 11.07 -1.65 4.00
C ASP A 79 12.38 -2.42 3.74
N PRO A 80 13.23 -2.62 4.78
CA PRO A 80 14.51 -3.28 4.62
C PRO A 80 14.39 -4.75 4.20
N VAL A 81 13.30 -5.44 4.56
CA VAL A 81 13.03 -6.83 4.19
C VAL A 81 12.70 -6.92 2.71
N LEU A 82 11.79 -6.06 2.22
CA LEU A 82 11.45 -6.00 0.80
C LEU A 82 12.64 -5.58 -0.06
N LYS A 83 13.48 -4.68 0.45
CA LYS A 83 14.73 -4.29 -0.21
C LYS A 83 15.72 -5.47 -0.29
N ALA A 84 15.86 -6.24 0.79
CA ALA A 84 16.71 -7.43 0.81
C ALA A 84 16.20 -8.52 -0.16
N LEU A 85 14.88 -8.74 -0.21
CA LEU A 85 14.25 -9.65 -1.16
C LEU A 85 14.54 -9.27 -2.61
N LYS A 86 14.37 -7.99 -2.98
CA LYS A 86 14.75 -7.50 -4.32
C LYS A 86 16.23 -7.72 -4.62
N GLY A 87 17.11 -7.46 -3.65
CA GLY A 87 18.54 -7.75 -3.79
C GLY A 87 18.82 -9.23 -4.05
N LEU A 88 18.13 -10.13 -3.35
CA LEU A 88 18.26 -11.57 -3.56
C LEU A 88 17.76 -12.00 -4.94
N GLU A 89 16.65 -11.43 -5.42
CA GLU A 89 16.14 -11.69 -6.78
C GLU A 89 17.16 -11.29 -7.85
N GLU A 90 17.79 -10.12 -7.70
CA GLU A 90 18.85 -9.63 -8.58
C GLU A 90 20.08 -10.55 -8.55
N GLU A 91 20.50 -11.01 -7.36
CA GLU A 91 21.61 -11.96 -7.23
C GLU A 91 21.32 -13.31 -7.88
N VAL A 92 20.12 -13.86 -7.69
CA VAL A 92 19.71 -15.12 -8.31
C VAL A 92 19.65 -14.98 -9.83
N ALA A 93 19.13 -13.86 -10.35
CA ALA A 93 19.13 -13.59 -11.79
C ALA A 93 20.55 -13.49 -12.36
N SER A 94 21.47 -12.83 -11.64
CA SER A 94 22.89 -12.75 -12.01
C SER A 94 23.55 -14.12 -12.05
N LEU A 95 23.29 -14.97 -11.04
CA LEU A 95 23.81 -16.33 -10.98
C LEU A 95 23.30 -17.19 -12.14
N ARG A 96 22.01 -17.12 -12.47
CA ARG A 96 21.43 -17.80 -13.64
C ARG A 96 22.11 -17.38 -14.95
N ALA A 97 22.22 -16.07 -15.18
CA ALA A 97 22.90 -15.55 -16.37
C ALA A 97 24.40 -15.91 -16.45
N ARG A 98 25.02 -16.25 -15.32
CA ARG A 98 26.39 -16.75 -15.26
C ARG A 98 26.46 -18.25 -15.59
N LEU A 99 25.52 -19.04 -15.06
CA LEU A 99 25.38 -20.46 -15.38
C LEU A 99 25.11 -20.66 -16.86
N ASP A 100 24.15 -19.93 -17.44
CA ASP A 100 23.82 -20.02 -18.88
C ASP A 100 25.05 -19.76 -19.77
N ARG A 101 25.89 -18.79 -19.37
CA ARG A 101 27.15 -18.49 -20.08
C ARG A 101 28.18 -19.61 -19.98
N LEU A 102 28.30 -20.24 -18.81
CA LEU A 102 29.22 -21.37 -18.61
C LEU A 102 28.76 -22.60 -19.39
N GLU A 103 27.46 -22.88 -19.38
CA GLU A 103 26.87 -23.99 -20.15
C GLU A 103 27.10 -23.80 -21.66
N GLN A 104 26.95 -22.56 -22.17
CA GLN A 104 27.25 -22.25 -23.58
C GLN A 104 28.73 -22.46 -23.93
N GLN A 105 29.66 -22.02 -23.07
CA GLN A 105 31.10 -22.21 -23.29
C GLN A 105 31.50 -23.69 -23.33
N GLN A 106 30.90 -24.52 -22.46
CA GLN A 106 31.16 -25.96 -22.48
C GLN A 106 30.58 -26.65 -23.72
N ALA A 107 29.44 -26.18 -24.22
CA ALA A 107 28.87 -26.67 -25.48
C ALA A 107 29.76 -26.33 -26.69
N ASP A 108 30.36 -25.14 -26.69
CA ASP A 108 31.25 -24.68 -27.76
C ASP A 108 32.64 -25.35 -27.73
N GLU A 109 33.16 -25.72 -26.55
CA GLU A 109 34.44 -26.45 -26.42
C GLU A 109 34.34 -27.97 -26.69
N GLY A 110 33.13 -28.53 -26.63
CA GLY A 110 32.87 -29.96 -26.85
C GLY A 110 32.51 -30.36 -28.29
N ALA A 111 32.38 -29.39 -29.21
CA ALA A 111 32.02 -29.57 -30.62
C ALA A 111 33.24 -29.48 -31.55
#